data_AF-A0A7V1V2P1-F1
#
_entry.id   AF-A0A7V1V2P1-F1
#
_cell.length_a   1.000
_cell.length_b   1.000
_cell.length_c   1.000
_cell.angle_alpha   90.00
_cell.angle_beta   90.00
_cell.angle_gamma   90.00
#
_symmetry.space_group_name_H-M   'P 1'
#
loop_
_entity.id
_entity.type
_entity.pdbx_description
1 polymer ?
#
loop_
_entity_poly.entity_id
_entity_poly.type
_entity_poly.pdbx_seq_one_letter_code
_entity_poly.pdbx_strand_id
1 'polypeptide(L)'
;MSDRMLATGLFGLLSLAWLAWGVALAVLPTSSTHWIRRSLEDPLPRFVLAQGLVLAGLLLLLGTGATAIRWLWIGIGGVMVVKGMVWLGAPESFRARVLDQLDRVPLWSRRIVGVIMVGLATLLATETIRGPITS
;
A
#
# COMPACT_ATOMS: atom_id res chain seq x y z
N MET A 1 10.86 7.79 24.82
CA MET A 1 11.93 7.98 23.80
C MET A 1 11.96 6.80 22.81
N SER A 2 11.82 5.56 23.27
CA SER A 2 11.70 4.35 22.44
C SER A 2 10.55 4.40 21.41
N ASP A 3 9.33 4.79 21.82
CA ASP A 3 8.14 4.68 20.97
C ASP A 3 8.16 5.59 19.74
N ARG A 4 8.74 6.79 19.87
CA ARG A 4 8.92 7.70 18.72
C ARG A 4 9.91 7.14 17.70
N MET A 5 11.03 6.58 18.16
CA MET A 5 12.02 5.96 17.28
C MET A 5 11.44 4.75 16.54
N LEU A 6 10.65 3.93 17.23
CA LEU A 6 9.94 2.80 16.63
C LEU A 6 8.91 3.26 15.59
N ALA A 7 8.09 4.27 15.91
CA ALA A 7 7.12 4.82 14.97
C ALA A 7 7.80 5.38 13.72
N THR A 8 8.84 6.22 13.88
CA THR A 8 9.61 6.77 12.75
C THR A 8 10.24 5.67 11.91
N GLY A 9 10.79 4.62 12.55
CA GLY A 9 11.34 3.46 11.86
C GLY A 9 10.29 2.70 11.05
N LEU A 10 9.12 2.44 11.63
CA LEU A 10 8.01 1.74 10.98
C LEU A 10 7.44 2.53 9.79
N PHE A 11 7.20 3.84 9.96
CA PHE A 11 6.73 4.69 8.87
C PHE A 11 7.80 4.90 7.78
N GLY A 12 9.07 4.98 8.18
CA GLY A 12 10.20 4.99 7.24
C GLY A 12 10.24 3.73 6.39
N LEU A 13 10.20 2.54 7.02
CA LEU A 13 10.16 1.26 6.31
C LEU A 13 8.92 1.13 5.41
N LEU A 14 7.75 1.53 5.92
CA LEU A 14 6.51 1.54 5.15
C LEU A 14 6.64 2.45 3.92
N SER A 15 7.20 3.65 4.08
CA SER A 15 7.42 4.59 2.98
C SER A 15 8.38 4.03 1.92
N LEU A 16 9.46 3.35 2.34
CA LEU A 16 10.41 2.73 1.43
C LEU A 16 9.80 1.57 0.66
N ALA A 17 9.06 0.68 1.35
CA ALA A 17 8.36 -0.43 0.72
C ALA A 17 7.31 0.08 -0.28
N TRP A 18 6.56 1.11 0.10
CA TRP A 18 5.57 1.75 -0.76
C TRP A 18 6.20 2.43 -1.98
N LEU A 19 7.32 3.13 -1.78
CA LEU A 19 8.09 3.78 -2.84
C LEU A 19 8.61 2.75 -3.85
N ALA A 20 9.26 1.69 -3.36
CA ALA A 20 9.79 0.63 -4.21
C ALA A 20 8.69 -0.02 -5.04
N TRP A 21 7.53 -0.25 -4.44
CA TRP A 21 6.37 -0.78 -5.15
C TRP A 21 5.80 0.19 -6.20
N GLY A 22 5.72 1.49 -5.87
CA GLY A 22 5.30 2.53 -6.82
C GLY A 22 6.24 2.65 -8.01
N VAL A 23 7.56 2.60 -7.78
CA VAL A 23 8.58 2.58 -8.83
C VAL A 23 8.44 1.34 -9.70
N ALA A 24 8.26 0.16 -9.11
CA ALA A 24 8.05 -1.07 -9.86
C ALA A 24 6.84 -0.98 -10.79
N LEU A 25 5.71 -0.44 -10.33
CA LEU A 25 4.51 -0.24 -11.15
C LEU A 25 4.71 0.82 -12.25
N ALA A 26 5.52 1.85 -12.00
CA ALA A 26 5.82 2.89 -12.98
C ALA A 26 6.76 2.41 -14.10
N VAL A 27 7.81 1.66 -13.73
CA VAL A 27 8.90 1.27 -14.65
C VAL A 27 8.68 -0.11 -15.26
N LEU A 28 8.25 -1.08 -14.45
CA LEU A 28 8.13 -2.50 -14.82
C LEU A 28 6.69 -3.05 -14.62
N PRO A 29 5.65 -2.43 -15.20
CA PRO A 29 4.25 -2.76 -14.91
C PRO A 29 3.85 -4.20 -15.26
N THR A 30 4.52 -4.82 -16.25
CA THR A 30 4.24 -6.22 -16.67
C THR A 30 4.79 -7.24 -15.67
N SER A 31 6.00 -6.99 -15.15
CA SER A 31 6.63 -7.84 -14.13
C SER A 31 5.84 -7.78 -12.81
N SER A 32 5.44 -6.58 -12.39
CA SER A 32 4.59 -6.41 -11.21
C SER A 32 3.27 -7.16 -11.31
N THR A 33 2.63 -7.19 -12.49
CA THR A 33 1.39 -7.96 -12.64
C THR A 33 1.56 -9.47 -12.62
N HIS A 34 2.68 -9.98 -13.15
CA HIS A 34 2.98 -11.40 -13.01
C HIS A 34 3.17 -11.79 -11.54
N TRP A 35 3.84 -10.93 -10.77
CA TRP A 35 3.99 -11.13 -9.33
C TRP A 35 2.67 -11.06 -8.56
N ILE A 36 1.80 -10.09 -8.90
CA ILE A 36 0.44 -9.98 -8.32
C ILE A 36 -0.36 -11.26 -8.61
N ARG A 37 -0.34 -11.73 -9.86
CA ARG A 37 -1.06 -12.95 -10.28
C ARG A 37 -0.58 -14.16 -9.47
N ARG A 38 0.72 -14.41 -9.45
CA ARG A 38 1.32 -15.51 -8.67
C ARG A 38 0.95 -15.41 -7.19
N SER A 39 0.99 -14.20 -6.64
CA SER A 39 0.71 -13.99 -5.22
C SER A 39 -0.77 -14.15 -4.86
N LEU A 40 -1.69 -14.04 -5.81
CA LEU A 40 -3.12 -14.23 -5.61
C LEU A 40 -3.57 -15.68 -5.84
N GLU A 41 -2.85 -16.41 -6.70
CA GLU A 41 -3.02 -17.83 -6.97
C GLU A 41 -2.53 -18.67 -5.77
N ASP A 42 -1.33 -18.37 -5.26
CA ASP A 42 -0.73 -19.10 -4.14
C ASP A 42 -1.34 -18.68 -2.77
N PRO A 43 -1.74 -19.64 -1.90
CA PRO A 43 -2.43 -19.32 -0.65
C PRO A 43 -1.56 -18.59 0.39
N LEU A 44 -0.27 -18.95 0.49
CA LEU A 44 0.66 -18.37 1.45
C LEU A 44 1.05 -16.92 1.10
N PRO A 45 1.53 -16.61 -0.12
CA PRO A 45 1.80 -15.23 -0.55
C PRO A 45 0.56 -14.33 -0.46
N ARG A 46 -0.63 -14.86 -0.78
CA ARG A 46 -1.89 -14.13 -0.65
C ARG A 46 -2.16 -13.73 0.80
N PHE A 47 -1.99 -14.66 1.74
CA PHE A 47 -2.16 -14.39 3.15
C PHE A 47 -1.18 -13.30 3.63
N VAL A 48 0.09 -13.43 3.28
CA VAL A 48 1.14 -12.45 3.64
C VAL A 48 0.84 -11.07 3.06
N LEU A 49 0.44 -10.99 1.78
CA LEU A 49 0.06 -9.74 1.13
C LEU A 49 -1.14 -9.07 1.79
N ALA A 50 -2.17 -9.86 2.07
CA ALA A 50 -3.40 -9.35 2.66
C ALA A 50 -3.17 -8.87 4.09
N GLN A 51 -2.37 -9.60 4.88
CA GLN A 51 -1.93 -9.16 6.21
C GLN A 51 -1.07 -7.90 6.13
N GLY A 52 -0.14 -7.82 5.18
CA GLY A 52 0.68 -6.62 4.94
C GLY A 52 -0.18 -5.39 4.60
N LEU A 53 -1.21 -5.57 3.77
CA LEU A 53 -2.20 -4.53 3.45
C LEU A 53 -2.97 -4.06 4.69
N VAL A 54 -3.45 -4.99 5.52
CA VAL A 54 -4.16 -4.65 6.76
C VAL A 54 -3.24 -3.91 7.73
N LEU A 55 -2.03 -4.44 7.97
CA LEU A 55 -1.05 -3.83 8.88
C LEU A 55 -0.64 -2.42 8.42
N ALA A 56 -0.32 -2.25 7.13
CA ALA A 56 -0.01 -0.95 6.56
C ALA A 56 -1.19 0.03 6.68
N GLY A 57 -2.42 -0.45 6.42
CA GLY A 57 -3.62 0.37 6.55
C GLY A 57 -3.89 0.80 8.00
N LEU A 58 -3.70 -0.10 8.96
CA LEU A 58 -3.81 0.20 10.40
C LEU A 58 -2.73 1.19 10.86
N LEU A 59 -1.49 1.04 10.38
CA LEU A 59 -0.42 2.00 10.64
C LEU A 59 -0.83 3.39 10.16
N LEU A 60 -1.33 3.52 8.93
CA LEU A 60 -1.80 4.79 8.40
C LEU A 60 -2.97 5.38 9.19
N LEU A 61 -3.93 4.56 9.60
CA LEU A 61 -5.09 5.00 10.40
C LEU A 61 -4.70 5.52 11.78
N LEU A 62 -3.76 4.84 12.44
CA LEU A 62 -3.43 5.10 13.85
C LEU A 62 -2.29 6.11 14.02
N GLY A 63 -1.28 6.10 13.15
CA GLY A 63 -0.08 6.90 13.35
C GLY A 63 -0.04 8.25 12.62
N THR A 64 -1.04 8.58 11.80
CA THR A 64 -1.12 9.88 11.09
C THR A 64 -1.97 10.93 11.81
N GLY A 65 -2.32 10.68 13.09
CA GLY A 65 -3.24 11.51 13.88
C GLY A 65 -2.88 13.00 14.02
N ALA A 66 -1.61 13.37 13.80
CA ALA A 66 -1.10 14.74 13.91
C ALA A 66 -0.56 15.31 12.58
N THR A 67 -0.92 14.71 11.44
CA THR A 67 -0.54 15.18 10.10
C THR A 67 -1.56 16.17 9.54
N ALA A 68 -1.11 17.17 8.77
CA ALA A 68 -1.98 18.16 8.16
C ALA A 68 -2.99 17.54 7.17
N ILE A 69 -2.63 16.38 6.58
CA ILE A 69 -3.43 15.68 5.58
C ILE A 69 -3.95 14.35 6.14
N ARG A 70 -4.21 14.29 7.45
CA ARG A 70 -4.70 13.10 8.17
C ARG A 70 -5.87 12.40 7.47
N TRP A 71 -6.83 13.14 6.93
CA TRP A 71 -8.00 12.55 6.27
C TRP A 71 -7.65 11.76 5.00
N LEU A 72 -6.62 12.18 4.26
CA LEU A 72 -6.11 11.42 3.11
C LEU A 72 -5.55 10.08 3.58
N TRP A 73 -4.74 10.08 4.64
CA TRP A 73 -4.15 8.87 5.19
C TRP A 73 -5.17 7.93 5.81
N ILE A 74 -6.19 8.46 6.47
CA ILE A 74 -7.33 7.68 6.97
C ILE A 74 -8.06 7.02 5.81
N GLY A 75 -8.34 7.76 4.74
CA GLY A 75 -9.01 7.22 3.55
C GLY A 75 -8.20 6.11 2.90
N ILE A 76 -6.91 6.34 2.65
CA ILE A 76 -6.00 5.34 2.08
C ILE A 76 -5.89 4.13 3.00
N GLY A 77 -5.67 4.34 4.29
CA GLY A 77 -5.54 3.26 5.27
C GLY A 77 -6.80 2.41 5.38
N GLY A 78 -7.98 3.05 5.41
CA GLY A 78 -9.28 2.36 5.39
C GLY A 78 -9.46 1.51 4.14
N VAL A 79 -9.15 2.05 2.95
CA VAL A 79 -9.20 1.30 1.69
C VAL A 79 -8.26 0.10 1.72
N MET A 80 -7.05 0.24 2.26
CA MET A 80 -6.10 -0.88 2.38
C MET A 80 -6.60 -1.98 3.32
N VAL A 81 -7.15 -1.62 4.48
CA VAL A 81 -7.71 -2.59 5.43
C VAL A 81 -8.86 -3.35 4.80
N VAL A 82 -9.83 -2.64 4.20
CA VAL A 82 -10.97 -3.25 3.50
C VAL A 82 -10.48 -4.18 2.39
N LYS A 83 -9.53 -3.72 1.56
CA LYS A 83 -8.97 -4.52 0.49
C LYS A 83 -8.26 -5.78 1.01
N GLY A 84 -7.45 -5.66 2.06
CA GLY A 84 -6.79 -6.79 2.70
C GLY A 84 -7.79 -7.81 3.26
N MET A 85 -8.83 -7.35 3.96
CA MET A 85 -9.91 -8.22 4.46
C MET A 85 -10.65 -8.93 3.32
N VAL A 86 -10.99 -8.21 2.25
CA VAL A 86 -11.61 -8.80 1.06
C VAL A 86 -10.71 -9.91 0.49
N TRP A 87 -9.40 -9.69 0.40
CA TRP A 87 -8.48 -10.72 -0.12
C TRP A 87 -8.35 -11.95 0.77
N LEU A 88 -8.42 -11.78 2.10
CA LEU A 88 -8.43 -12.91 3.05
C LEU A 88 -9.71 -13.75 2.92
N GLY A 89 -10.86 -13.12 2.75
CA GLY A 89 -12.16 -13.80 2.64
C GLY A 89 -12.62 -14.15 1.23
N ALA A 90 -11.88 -13.74 0.19
CA ALA A 90 -12.34 -13.84 -1.19
C ALA A 90 -12.42 -15.31 -1.68
N PRO A 91 -13.58 -15.73 -2.21
CA PRO A 91 -13.69 -17.02 -2.87
C PRO A 91 -12.87 -17.02 -4.17
N GLU A 92 -12.49 -18.22 -4.63
CA GLU A 92 -11.69 -18.40 -5.84
C GLU A 92 -12.30 -17.77 -7.10
N SER A 93 -13.63 -17.85 -7.25
CA SER A 93 -14.36 -17.23 -8.36
C SER A 93 -14.31 -15.70 -8.36
N PHE A 94 -14.12 -15.06 -7.21
CA PHE A 94 -13.89 -13.62 -7.12
C PHE A 94 -12.46 -13.29 -7.52
N ARG A 95 -11.48 -14.06 -7.06
CA ARG A 95 -10.06 -13.87 -7.41
C ARG A 95 -9.83 -13.99 -8.91
N ALA A 96 -10.42 -15.00 -9.55
CA ALA A 96 -10.34 -15.19 -10.99
C ALA A 96 -10.91 -13.99 -11.77
N ARG A 97 -12.04 -13.42 -11.32
CA ARG A 97 -12.62 -12.21 -11.91
C ARG A 97 -11.72 -10.99 -11.76
N VAL A 98 -11.06 -10.82 -10.61
CA VAL A 98 -10.12 -9.72 -10.40
C VAL A 98 -8.88 -9.87 -11.28
N LEU A 99 -8.37 -11.09 -11.47
CA LEU A 99 -7.26 -11.35 -12.39
C LEU A 99 -7.63 -11.06 -13.85
N ASP A 100 -8.81 -11.47 -14.31
CA ASP A 100 -9.31 -11.14 -15.65
C ASP A 100 -9.45 -9.62 -15.83
N GLN A 101 -9.99 -8.92 -14.82
CA GLN A 101 -10.07 -7.47 -14.84
C GLN A 101 -8.67 -6.83 -14.87
N LEU A 102 -7.71 -7.36 -14.11
CA LEU A 102 -6.34 -6.86 -14.06
C LEU A 102 -5.70 -6.93 -15.46
N ASP A 103 -5.90 -8.04 -16.16
CA ASP A 103 -5.36 -8.27 -17.52
C ASP A 103 -5.92 -7.26 -18.55
N ARG A 104 -7.13 -6.74 -18.32
CA ARG A 104 -7.76 -5.71 -19.18
C ARG A 104 -7.31 -4.28 -18.88
N VAL A 105 -6.66 -4.02 -17.74
CA VAL A 105 -6.20 -2.67 -17.38
C VAL A 105 -5.04 -2.25 -18.28
N PRO A 106 -5.14 -1.12 -18.99
CA PRO A 106 -4.08 -0.66 -19.88
C PRO A 106 -2.81 -0.28 -19.10
N LEU A 107 -1.64 -0.54 -19.70
CA LEU A 107 -0.34 -0.35 -19.05
C LEU A 107 -0.11 1.09 -18.56
N TRP A 108 -0.58 2.10 -19.31
CA TRP A 108 -0.42 3.51 -18.92
C TRP A 108 -1.14 3.84 -17.61
N SER A 109 -2.30 3.23 -17.36
CA SER A 109 -3.05 3.41 -16.11
C SER A 109 -2.25 2.90 -14.92
N ARG A 110 -1.58 1.74 -15.08
CA ARG A 110 -0.69 1.17 -14.06
C ARG A 110 0.50 2.07 -13.77
N ARG A 111 1.06 2.73 -14.80
CA ARG A 111 2.15 3.69 -14.63
C ARG A 111 1.72 4.92 -13.84
N ILE A 112 0.54 5.46 -14.12
CA ILE A 112 -0.02 6.58 -13.37
C ILE A 112 -0.21 6.20 -11.90
N VAL A 113 -0.76 5.01 -11.63
CA VAL A 113 -0.88 4.50 -10.26
C VAL A 113 0.49 4.42 -9.60
N GLY A 114 1.51 3.92 -10.30
CA GLY A 114 2.89 3.90 -9.80
C GLY A 114 3.43 5.28 -9.43
N VAL A 115 3.23 6.29 -10.30
CA VAL A 115 3.64 7.68 -10.03
C VAL A 115 2.90 8.26 -8.83
N ILE A 116 1.59 8.01 -8.71
CA ILE A 116 0.79 8.44 -7.55
C ILE A 116 1.34 7.79 -6.27
N MET A 117 1.66 6.49 -6.32
CA MET A 117 2.23 5.78 -5.17
C MET A 117 3.60 6.33 -4.77
N VAL A 118 4.46 6.70 -5.72
CA VAL A 118 5.74 7.36 -5.45
C VAL A 118 5.53 8.71 -4.77
N GLY A 119 4.60 9.53 -5.28
CA GLY A 119 4.22 10.80 -4.67
C GLY A 119 3.74 10.65 -3.22
N LEU A 120 2.83 9.69 -2.97
CA LEU A 120 2.34 9.39 -1.64
C LEU A 120 3.45 8.90 -0.70
N ALA A 121 4.32 7.99 -1.17
CA ALA A 121 5.44 7.51 -0.36
C ALA A 121 6.41 8.65 0.02
N THR A 122 6.68 9.55 -0.92
CA THR A 122 7.52 10.73 -0.68
C THR A 122 6.86 11.66 0.34
N LEU A 123 5.56 11.92 0.20
CA LEU A 123 4.79 12.72 1.15
C LEU A 123 4.84 12.11 2.56
N LEU A 124 4.59 10.80 2.68
CA LEU A 124 4.66 10.08 3.96
C LEU A 124 6.05 10.18 4.59
N ALA A 125 7.11 10.02 3.80
CA ALA A 125 8.49 10.17 4.28
C ALA A 125 8.76 11.60 4.78
N THR A 126 8.31 12.62 4.04
CA THR A 126 8.48 14.03 4.46
C THR A 126 7.74 14.35 5.76
N GLU A 127 6.53 13.84 5.95
CA GLU A 127 5.78 14.02 7.22
C GLU A 127 6.42 13.26 8.37
N THR A 128 6.94 12.06 8.10
CA THR A 128 7.65 11.24 9.09
C THR A 128 8.94 11.92 9.57
N ILE A 129 9.66 12.59 8.67
CA ILE A 129 10.90 13.33 8.98
C ILE A 129 10.61 14.67 9.67
N ARG A 130 9.60 15.43 9.19
CA ARG A 130 9.26 16.74 9.74
C ARG A 130 8.64 16.67 11.14
N GLY A 131 8.10 15.50 11.53
CA GLY A 131 7.38 15.34 12.79
C GLY A 131 6.04 16.09 12.79
N PRO A 132 5.19 15.86 13.80
CA PRO A 132 3.93 16.59 13.92
C PRO A 132 4.23 18.09 14.05
N ILE A 133 3.63 18.89 13.16
CA ILE A 133 3.66 20.34 13.26
C ILE A 133 2.86 20.68 14.52
N THR A 134 3.53 20.86 15.64
CA THR A 134 2.95 21.43 16.84
C THR A 134 2.63 22.89 16.52
N SER A 135 1.37 23.18 16.21
CA SER A 135 0.75 24.48 16.51
C SER A 135 0.18 24.42 17.92
#